data_AF-A0A5E4N976-F1
#
_entry.id   AF-A0A5E4N976-F1
#
_cell.length_a   1.000
_cell.length_b   1.000
_cell.length_c   1.000
_cell.angle_alpha   90.00
_cell.angle_beta   90.00
_cell.angle_gamma   90.00
#
_symmetry.space_group_name_H-M   'P 1'
#
loop_
_entity.id
_entity.type
_entity.pdbx_description
1 polymer ?
#
loop_
_entity_poly.entity_id
_entity_poly.type
_entity_poly.pdbx_seq_one_letter_code
_entity_poly.pdbx_strand_id
1 'polypeptide(L)'
;MADDQGVAALPDTVEVLRAFNGSVVYLVGTAHFSDASQEDVAKVINAVQPDCVVLELCKGRQTMLTIDESTIANMPAITLSGLKGYIKKLGFVQGIFYQLMISISSSISRDLGMLPGGEFRRAVIEAKKYDCIISLGDRPVDVTIKRVISMLSWVKCIKLMINLLTTPDIKITKEDVEKFKDTDLLAALMIEMAADYPELREVIVDERDKYLTYNLQKSAGFVIESNGDLTNLTPNFGPQVVVGIVGLGHIAGIKNYWQTISKNDVLEIAKIPPQSRSSKIIKIVIKVSSCCLLIWGVSKIPGVKPLSKMAYNAVTTGHVQGQFTRIL
;
A
#
# COMPACT_ATOMS: atom_id res chain seq x y z
N MET A 1 -36.83 11.82 15.45
CA MET A 1 -37.03 10.76 14.43
C MET A 1 -37.58 11.47 13.20
N ALA A 2 -36.70 11.84 12.28
CA ALA A 2 -37.09 12.45 11.01
C ALA A 2 -36.89 11.39 9.91
N ASP A 3 -37.86 11.39 9.00
CA ASP A 3 -38.27 10.33 8.08
C ASP A 3 -37.17 9.82 7.15
N ASP A 4 -37.20 8.50 6.94
CA ASP A 4 -36.42 7.72 5.98
C ASP A 4 -37.21 7.54 4.68
N GLN A 5 -37.80 8.63 4.17
CA GLN A 5 -38.65 8.61 2.98
C GLN A 5 -38.14 9.62 1.96
N GLY A 6 -37.34 9.14 1.01
CA GLY A 6 -37.00 9.92 -0.19
C GLY A 6 -35.81 9.41 -1.00
N VAL A 7 -34.93 8.60 -0.40
CA VAL A 7 -33.84 7.97 -1.16
C VAL A 7 -34.38 6.67 -1.73
N ALA A 8 -34.29 6.48 -3.05
CA ALA A 8 -34.54 5.19 -3.67
C ALA A 8 -33.79 4.09 -2.89
N ALA A 9 -34.39 2.90 -2.73
CA ALA A 9 -33.81 1.81 -1.95
C ALA A 9 -32.32 1.64 -2.32
N LEU A 10 -31.44 1.98 -1.38
CA LEU A 10 -30.00 1.89 -1.58
C LEU A 10 -29.63 0.41 -1.69
N PRO A 11 -28.58 0.06 -2.46
CA PRO A 11 -28.09 -1.30 -2.51
C PRO A 11 -27.72 -1.83 -1.11
N ASP A 12 -27.87 -3.14 -0.90
CA ASP A 12 -27.53 -3.81 0.37
C ASP A 12 -26.03 -3.70 0.72
N THR A 13 -25.20 -3.34 -0.25
CA THR A 13 -23.76 -3.09 -0.12
C THR A 13 -23.42 -1.74 0.53
N VAL A 14 -24.43 -0.92 0.86
CA VAL A 14 -24.27 0.44 1.39
C VAL A 14 -24.49 0.49 2.90
N GLU A 15 -23.49 1.02 3.61
CA GLU A 15 -23.60 1.39 5.02
C GLU A 15 -23.67 2.91 5.17
N VAL A 16 -24.57 3.40 6.01
CA VAL A 16 -24.76 4.85 6.24
C VAL A 16 -24.14 5.26 7.57
N LEU A 17 -23.08 6.05 7.52
CA LEU A 17 -22.40 6.59 8.69
C LEU A 17 -22.78 8.06 8.89
N ARG A 18 -23.33 8.39 10.06
CA ARG A 18 -23.69 9.76 10.40
C ARG A 18 -22.59 10.40 11.24
N ALA A 19 -22.27 11.65 10.96
CA ALA A 19 -21.33 12.45 11.72
C ALA A 19 -22.04 13.35 12.73
N PHE A 20 -21.36 13.74 13.81
CA PHE A 20 -21.91 14.64 14.83
C PHE A 20 -22.23 16.05 14.31
N ASN A 21 -21.53 16.50 13.26
CA ASN A 21 -21.76 17.80 12.60
C ASN A 21 -22.95 17.78 11.63
N GLY A 22 -23.69 16.66 11.57
CA GLY A 22 -24.83 16.45 10.69
C GLY A 22 -24.48 15.85 9.32
N SER A 23 -23.19 15.74 8.97
CA SER A 23 -22.77 15.12 7.71
C SER A 23 -23.17 13.65 7.63
N VAL A 24 -23.34 13.15 6.42
CA VAL A 24 -23.68 11.75 6.13
C VAL A 24 -22.67 11.18 5.16
N VAL A 25 -22.16 9.99 5.47
CA VAL A 25 -21.29 9.21 4.60
C VAL A 25 -22.01 7.95 4.16
N TYR A 26 -22.22 7.80 2.86
CA TYR A 26 -22.68 6.57 2.22
C TYR A 26 -21.47 5.74 1.84
N LEU A 27 -21.20 4.68 2.59
CA LEU A 27 -20.06 3.80 2.39
C LEU A 27 -20.49 2.62 1.51
N VAL A 28 -20.08 2.65 0.24
CA VAL A 28 -20.38 1.64 -0.77
C VAL A 28 -19.28 0.58 -0.75
N GLY A 29 -19.64 -0.63 -0.31
CA GLY A 29 -18.78 -1.80 -0.37
C GLY A 29 -18.73 -2.37 -1.78
N THR A 30 -17.54 -2.54 -2.32
CA THR A 30 -17.33 -3.04 -3.68
C THR A 30 -16.52 -4.32 -3.68
N ALA A 31 -16.88 -5.24 -4.55
CA ALA A 31 -15.95 -6.25 -5.06
C ALA A 31 -15.26 -5.65 -6.30
N HIS A 32 -13.93 -5.51 -6.27
CA HIS A 32 -13.11 -4.83 -7.30
C HIS A 32 -13.18 -5.42 -8.72
N PHE A 33 -13.89 -6.55 -8.87
CA PHE A 33 -14.08 -7.28 -10.12
C PHE A 33 -15.57 -7.67 -10.27
N SER A 34 -16.48 -6.71 -10.08
CA SER A 34 -17.91 -6.95 -10.24
C SER A 34 -18.60 -5.79 -10.95
N ASP A 35 -19.34 -6.10 -12.02
CA ASP A 35 -20.15 -5.12 -12.74
C ASP A 35 -21.31 -4.64 -11.87
N ALA A 36 -21.82 -5.51 -10.98
CA ALA A 36 -22.81 -5.13 -9.98
C ALA A 36 -22.25 -4.03 -9.04
N SER A 37 -20.97 -4.10 -8.63
CA SER A 37 -20.33 -3.03 -7.87
C SER A 37 -20.33 -1.69 -8.63
N GLN A 38 -20.12 -1.72 -9.95
CA GLN A 38 -20.14 -0.51 -10.77
C GLN A 38 -21.55 0.09 -10.85
N GLU A 39 -22.56 -0.76 -11.00
CA GLU A 39 -23.96 -0.34 -10.99
C GLU A 39 -24.38 0.24 -9.64
N ASP A 40 -23.99 -0.39 -8.54
CA ASP A 40 -24.28 0.09 -7.19
C ASP A 40 -23.66 1.45 -6.93
N VAL A 41 -22.38 1.63 -7.30
CA VAL A 41 -21.71 2.93 -7.26
C VAL A 41 -22.48 3.98 -8.05
N ALA A 42 -22.93 3.64 -9.27
CA ALA A 42 -23.70 4.56 -10.09
C ALA A 42 -25.05 4.90 -9.45
N LYS A 43 -25.81 3.90 -8.97
CA LYS A 43 -27.10 4.11 -8.31
C LYS A 43 -26.97 5.03 -7.11
N VAL A 44 -25.99 4.78 -6.24
CA VAL A 44 -25.76 5.58 -5.03
C VAL A 44 -25.40 7.01 -5.38
N ILE A 45 -24.40 7.24 -6.24
CA ILE A 45 -23.97 8.60 -6.61
C ILE A 45 -25.14 9.39 -7.24
N ASN A 46 -25.92 8.78 -8.14
CA ASN A 46 -27.06 9.45 -8.76
C ASN A 46 -28.20 9.75 -7.76
N ALA A 47 -28.41 8.86 -6.77
CA ALA A 47 -29.46 9.02 -5.77
C ALA A 47 -29.12 10.10 -4.73
N VAL A 48 -27.87 10.14 -4.25
CA VAL A 48 -27.48 11.01 -3.12
C VAL A 48 -26.82 12.31 -3.55
N GLN A 49 -26.34 12.42 -4.80
CA GLN A 49 -25.70 13.61 -5.37
C GLN A 49 -24.66 14.23 -4.42
N PRO A 50 -23.58 13.51 -4.11
CA PRO A 50 -22.67 13.88 -3.03
C PRO A 50 -21.86 15.14 -3.32
N ASP A 51 -21.44 15.83 -2.26
CA ASP A 51 -20.46 16.92 -2.32
C ASP A 51 -19.04 16.38 -2.54
N CYS A 52 -18.77 15.16 -2.04
CA CYS A 52 -17.47 14.52 -2.14
C CYS A 52 -17.58 13.01 -2.35
N VAL A 53 -16.80 12.48 -3.29
CA VAL A 53 -16.57 11.05 -3.49
C VAL A 53 -15.15 10.71 -3.04
N VAL A 54 -15.03 9.82 -2.07
CA VAL A 54 -13.76 9.30 -1.57
C VAL A 54 -13.50 7.91 -2.15
N LEU A 55 -12.39 7.74 -2.84
CA LEU A 55 -11.98 6.46 -3.43
C LEU A 55 -10.93 5.79 -2.56
N GLU A 56 -11.02 4.46 -2.39
CA GLU A 56 -9.94 3.62 -1.83
C GLU A 56 -8.76 3.48 -2.82
N LEU A 57 -8.20 4.62 -3.21
CA LEU A 57 -7.13 4.75 -4.16
C LEU A 57 -6.13 5.79 -3.67
N CYS A 58 -4.85 5.49 -3.81
CA CYS A 58 -3.76 6.42 -3.44
C CYS A 58 -3.22 7.12 -4.70
N LYS A 59 -2.55 8.27 -4.53
CA LYS A 59 -2.00 9.06 -5.65
C LYS A 59 -1.09 8.26 -6.59
N GLY A 60 -0.28 7.34 -6.05
CA GLY A 60 0.60 6.48 -6.84
C GLY A 60 -0.12 5.48 -7.74
N ARG A 61 -1.42 5.25 -7.51
CA ARG A 61 -2.27 4.34 -8.29
C ARG A 61 -3.33 5.08 -9.12
N GLN A 62 -3.31 6.42 -9.14
CA GLN A 62 -4.32 7.24 -9.82
C GLN A 62 -4.44 6.96 -11.33
N THR A 63 -3.36 6.50 -11.98
CA THR A 63 -3.36 6.12 -13.39
C THR A 63 -4.40 5.02 -13.70
N MET A 64 -4.82 4.21 -12.71
CA MET A 64 -5.91 3.23 -12.88
C MET A 64 -7.25 3.87 -13.28
N LEU A 65 -7.45 5.16 -13.01
CA LEU A 65 -8.65 5.90 -13.39
C LEU A 65 -8.67 6.28 -14.88
N THR A 66 -7.52 6.27 -15.55
CA THR A 66 -7.36 6.77 -16.92
C THR A 66 -6.95 5.68 -17.91
N ILE A 67 -6.55 4.50 -17.43
CA ILE A 67 -6.21 3.39 -18.31
C ILE A 67 -7.51 2.77 -18.85
N ASP A 68 -7.57 2.68 -20.17
CA ASP A 68 -8.63 2.03 -20.94
C ASP A 68 -8.47 0.52 -21.00
N GLU A 69 -9.57 -0.16 -21.27
CA GLU A 69 -9.63 -1.62 -21.20
C GLU A 69 -8.72 -2.30 -22.22
N SER A 70 -8.61 -1.71 -23.41
CA SER A 70 -7.73 -2.17 -24.49
C SER A 70 -6.25 -2.07 -24.13
N THR A 71 -5.82 -1.05 -23.39
CA THR A 71 -4.40 -0.91 -22.99
C THR A 71 -3.98 -1.95 -21.95
N ILE A 72 -4.88 -2.41 -21.08
CA ILE A 72 -4.56 -3.47 -20.09
C ILE A 72 -4.62 -4.86 -20.73
N ALA A 73 -5.62 -5.12 -21.59
CA ALA A 73 -5.71 -6.38 -22.32
C ALA A 73 -4.47 -6.67 -23.19
N ASN A 74 -3.83 -5.59 -23.69
CA ASN A 74 -2.58 -5.66 -24.45
C ASN A 74 -1.33 -5.45 -23.58
N MET A 75 -1.48 -5.33 -22.26
CA MET A 75 -0.32 -5.19 -21.37
C MET A 75 0.42 -6.54 -21.37
N PRO A 76 1.69 -6.58 -21.81
CA PRO A 76 2.40 -7.84 -21.94
C PRO A 76 2.49 -8.53 -20.57
N ALA A 77 2.32 -9.86 -20.57
CA ALA A 77 2.60 -10.68 -19.41
C ALA A 77 3.96 -10.29 -18.82
N ILE A 78 3.98 -10.02 -17.53
CA ILE A 78 5.01 -9.20 -16.92
C ILE A 78 6.38 -9.85 -17.13
N THR A 79 7.22 -9.18 -17.89
CA THR A 79 8.53 -9.70 -18.29
C THR A 79 9.52 -9.54 -17.13
N LEU A 80 10.54 -10.40 -17.06
CA LEU A 80 11.69 -10.28 -16.13
C LEU A 80 12.33 -8.88 -16.14
N SER A 81 12.21 -8.16 -17.26
CA SER A 81 12.64 -6.77 -17.45
C SER A 81 11.86 -5.77 -16.59
N GLY A 82 10.56 -5.97 -16.40
CA GLY A 82 9.71 -5.17 -15.51
C GLY A 82 10.11 -5.33 -14.05
N LEU A 83 10.33 -6.58 -13.61
CA LEU A 83 10.83 -6.89 -12.27
C LEU A 83 12.18 -6.20 -12.00
N LYS A 84 13.14 -6.25 -12.94
CA LYS A 84 14.41 -5.52 -12.80
C LYS A 84 14.20 -4.01 -12.68
N GLY A 85 13.25 -3.44 -13.41
CA GLY A 85 12.90 -2.03 -13.33
C GLY A 85 12.35 -1.63 -11.95
N TYR A 86 11.45 -2.43 -11.39
CA TYR A 86 10.89 -2.18 -10.06
C TYR A 86 11.90 -2.42 -8.95
N ILE A 87 12.72 -3.48 -9.04
CA ILE A 87 13.82 -3.72 -8.10
C ILE A 87 14.79 -2.54 -8.08
N LYS A 88 15.13 -1.97 -9.25
CA LYS A 88 16.05 -0.83 -9.34
C LYS A 88 15.46 0.45 -8.74
N LYS A 89 14.14 0.65 -8.86
CA LYS A 89 13.46 1.87 -8.36
C LYS A 89 13.07 1.78 -6.88
N LEU A 90 12.58 0.62 -6.43
CA LEU A 90 11.94 0.44 -5.13
C LEU A 90 12.82 -0.33 -4.13
N GLY A 91 13.87 -0.99 -4.62
CA GLY A 91 14.67 -1.96 -3.86
C GLY A 91 14.23 -3.40 -4.13
N PHE A 92 15.10 -4.37 -3.82
CA PHE A 92 14.88 -5.78 -4.17
C PHE A 92 13.58 -6.35 -3.60
N VAL A 93 13.35 -6.16 -2.30
CA VAL A 93 12.16 -6.72 -1.61
C VAL A 93 10.88 -6.03 -2.08
N GLN A 94 10.89 -4.69 -2.15
CA GLN A 94 9.75 -3.91 -2.60
C GLN A 94 9.43 -4.18 -4.08
N GLY A 95 10.45 -4.35 -4.92
CA GLY A 95 10.29 -4.63 -6.34
C GLY A 95 9.66 -5.99 -6.59
N ILE A 96 10.04 -7.02 -5.83
CA ILE A 96 9.44 -8.35 -5.93
C ILE A 96 8.00 -8.36 -5.39
N PHE A 97 7.73 -7.69 -4.26
CA PHE A 97 6.36 -7.59 -3.75
C PHE A 97 5.45 -6.82 -4.72
N TYR A 98 5.93 -5.73 -5.30
CA TYR A 98 5.20 -4.98 -6.32
C TYR A 98 4.94 -5.82 -7.58
N GLN A 99 5.94 -6.59 -8.00
CA GLN A 99 5.80 -7.54 -9.11
C GLN A 99 4.72 -8.59 -8.83
N LEU A 100 4.65 -9.13 -7.61
CA LEU A 100 3.61 -10.07 -7.21
C LEU A 100 2.23 -9.45 -7.33
N MET A 101 2.04 -8.25 -6.79
CA MET A 101 0.75 -7.56 -6.85
C MET A 101 0.28 -7.37 -8.29
N ILE A 102 1.18 -6.95 -9.19
CA ILE A 102 0.86 -6.85 -10.62
C ILE A 102 0.56 -8.25 -11.21
N SER A 103 1.31 -9.29 -10.82
CA SER A 103 1.11 -10.66 -11.35
C SER A 103 -0.25 -11.23 -10.95
N ILE A 104 -0.67 -11.00 -9.70
CA ILE A 104 -2.01 -11.37 -9.21
C ILE A 104 -3.07 -10.57 -9.97
N SER A 105 -2.95 -9.23 -10.04
CA SER A 105 -3.90 -8.39 -10.78
C SER A 105 -4.01 -8.78 -12.26
N SER A 106 -2.89 -9.10 -12.91
CA SER A 106 -2.85 -9.51 -14.32
C SER A 106 -3.48 -10.88 -14.55
N SER A 107 -3.30 -11.82 -13.61
CA SER A 107 -3.90 -13.16 -13.70
C SER A 107 -5.42 -13.07 -13.52
N ILE A 108 -5.87 -12.28 -12.54
CA ILE A 108 -7.30 -12.00 -12.33
C ILE A 108 -7.91 -11.36 -13.59
N SER A 109 -7.27 -10.33 -14.15
CA SER A 109 -7.81 -9.66 -15.34
C SER A 109 -7.90 -10.54 -16.57
N ARG A 110 -6.93 -11.43 -16.80
CA ARG A 110 -6.95 -12.35 -17.94
C ARG A 110 -8.02 -13.43 -17.78
N ASP A 111 -8.14 -13.99 -16.59
CA ASP A 111 -8.98 -15.17 -16.36
C ASP A 111 -10.45 -14.78 -16.14
N LEU A 112 -10.72 -13.54 -15.69
CA LEU A 112 -12.06 -12.98 -15.51
C LEU A 112 -12.55 -12.07 -16.62
N GLY A 113 -11.66 -11.58 -17.48
CA GLY A 113 -12.01 -10.55 -18.46
C GLY A 113 -12.45 -9.23 -17.83
N MET A 114 -12.23 -9.05 -16.52
CA MET A 114 -12.63 -7.88 -15.75
C MET A 114 -11.42 -7.09 -15.28
N LEU A 115 -11.51 -5.78 -15.36
CA LEU A 115 -10.40 -4.90 -15.03
C LEU A 115 -10.56 -4.32 -13.63
N PRO A 116 -9.51 -4.37 -12.79
CA PRO A 116 -9.56 -3.78 -11.47
C PRO A 116 -9.80 -2.26 -11.59
N GLY A 117 -10.52 -1.70 -10.62
CA GLY A 117 -10.81 -0.27 -10.58
C GLY A 117 -11.95 0.18 -11.50
N GLY A 118 -12.78 -0.74 -12.01
CA GLY A 118 -13.97 -0.42 -12.78
C GLY A 118 -14.96 0.42 -11.97
N GLU A 119 -15.14 0.04 -10.71
CA GLU A 119 -15.93 0.76 -9.71
C GLU A 119 -15.42 2.19 -9.48
N PHE A 120 -14.09 2.39 -9.43
CA PHE A 120 -13.50 3.72 -9.28
C PHE A 120 -13.63 4.56 -10.56
N ARG A 121 -13.42 3.95 -11.74
CA ARG A 121 -13.65 4.65 -13.02
C ARG A 121 -15.11 5.08 -13.14
N ARG A 122 -16.04 4.18 -12.81
CA ARG A 122 -17.47 4.48 -12.81
C ARG A 122 -17.79 5.61 -11.84
N ALA A 123 -17.24 5.58 -10.63
CA ALA A 123 -17.40 6.65 -9.66
C ALA A 123 -16.97 8.01 -10.20
N VAL A 124 -15.79 8.10 -10.84
CA VAL A 124 -15.30 9.34 -11.43
C VAL A 124 -16.22 9.84 -12.54
N ILE A 125 -16.72 8.94 -13.39
CA ILE A 125 -17.65 9.28 -14.48
C ILE A 125 -18.97 9.84 -13.91
N GLU A 126 -19.52 9.18 -12.89
CA GLU A 126 -20.78 9.57 -12.27
C GLU A 126 -20.64 10.85 -11.45
N ALA A 127 -19.56 10.99 -10.67
CA ALA A 127 -19.28 12.19 -9.87
C ALA A 127 -19.14 13.44 -10.74
N LYS A 128 -18.55 13.32 -11.94
CA LYS A 128 -18.41 14.43 -12.91
C LYS A 128 -19.73 14.99 -13.44
N LYS A 129 -20.84 14.27 -13.28
CA LYS A 129 -22.17 14.79 -13.64
C LYS A 129 -22.66 15.85 -12.64
N TYR A 130 -22.03 15.90 -11.46
CA TYR A 130 -22.33 16.79 -10.37
C TYR A 130 -21.09 17.66 -10.07
N ASP A 131 -21.24 18.76 -9.35
CA ASP A 131 -20.10 19.59 -8.90
C ASP A 131 -19.43 18.96 -7.66
N CYS A 132 -19.08 17.67 -7.77
CA CYS A 132 -18.58 16.84 -6.70
C CYS A 132 -17.06 16.80 -6.69
N ILE A 133 -16.47 16.92 -5.50
CA ILE A 133 -15.03 16.77 -5.29
C ILE A 133 -14.67 15.27 -5.30
N ILE A 134 -13.60 14.90 -6.00
CA ILE A 134 -13.06 13.53 -5.96
C ILE A 134 -11.82 13.53 -5.09
N SER A 135 -11.85 12.73 -4.01
CA SER A 135 -10.77 12.60 -3.03
C SER A 135 -10.17 11.21 -3.05
N LEU A 136 -8.84 11.14 -2.99
CA LEU A 136 -8.09 9.89 -2.91
C LEU A 136 -7.85 9.56 -1.43
N GLY A 137 -8.61 8.60 -0.89
CA GLY A 137 -8.69 8.33 0.54
C GLY A 137 -7.65 7.35 1.08
N ASP A 138 -6.88 6.68 0.23
CA ASP A 138 -6.02 5.58 0.64
C ASP A 138 -4.55 5.97 0.86
N ARG A 139 -3.86 5.19 1.68
CA ARG A 139 -2.44 5.37 2.04
C ARG A 139 -1.54 5.10 0.82
N PRO A 140 -0.44 5.85 0.65
CA PRO A 140 0.55 5.54 -0.38
C PRO A 140 1.01 4.08 -0.29
N VAL A 141 0.87 3.34 -1.39
CA VAL A 141 1.18 1.91 -1.45
C VAL A 141 2.64 1.61 -1.08
N ASP A 142 3.56 2.51 -1.38
CA ASP A 142 4.97 2.36 -1.01
C ASP A 142 5.19 2.43 0.52
N VAL A 143 4.40 3.24 1.23
CA VAL A 143 4.40 3.30 2.69
C VAL A 143 3.84 1.99 3.24
N THR A 144 2.70 1.52 2.73
CA THR A 144 2.11 0.23 3.12
C THR A 144 3.11 -0.93 2.97
N ILE A 145 3.75 -1.05 1.81
CA ILE A 145 4.74 -2.11 1.55
C ILE A 145 5.94 -1.99 2.50
N LYS A 146 6.47 -0.78 2.71
CA LYS A 146 7.61 -0.58 3.63
C LYS A 146 7.23 -0.93 5.06
N ARG A 147 6.01 -0.62 5.50
CA ARG A 147 5.49 -0.97 6.82
C ARG A 147 5.36 -2.48 7.01
N VAL A 148 4.78 -3.18 6.03
CA VAL A 148 4.72 -4.65 6.02
C VAL A 148 6.12 -5.25 6.21
N ILE A 149 7.08 -4.84 5.38
CA ILE A 149 8.46 -5.36 5.46
C ILE A 149 9.12 -5.05 6.80
N SER A 150 8.84 -3.88 7.40
CA SER A 150 9.39 -3.53 8.70
C SER A 150 8.77 -4.28 9.88
N MET A 151 7.53 -4.75 9.75
CA MET A 151 6.82 -5.49 10.78
C MET A 151 7.17 -6.98 10.76
N LEU A 152 7.53 -7.51 9.60
CA LEU A 152 7.98 -8.90 9.45
C LEU A 152 9.39 -9.11 10.01
N SER A 153 9.58 -10.22 10.74
CA SER A 153 10.92 -10.69 11.07
C SER A 153 11.67 -11.09 9.80
N TRP A 154 13.01 -11.05 9.82
CA TRP A 154 13.81 -11.40 8.63
C TRP A 154 13.54 -12.82 8.13
N VAL A 155 13.32 -13.77 9.05
CA VAL A 155 12.95 -15.16 8.72
C VAL A 155 11.57 -15.22 8.06
N LYS A 156 10.57 -14.53 8.62
CA LYS A 156 9.22 -14.46 8.03
C LYS A 156 9.25 -13.78 6.66
N CYS A 157 10.04 -12.73 6.51
CA CYS A 157 10.24 -12.03 5.24
C CYS A 157 10.86 -12.96 4.19
N ILE A 158 11.91 -13.72 4.52
CA ILE A 158 12.49 -14.70 3.60
C ILE A 158 11.51 -15.82 3.28
N LYS A 159 10.80 -16.37 4.28
CA LYS A 159 9.80 -17.42 4.07
C LYS A 159 8.68 -16.93 3.14
N LEU A 160 8.18 -15.72 3.36
CA LEU A 160 7.20 -15.08 2.49
C LEU A 160 7.76 -14.96 1.07
N MET A 161 8.98 -14.44 0.91
CA MET A 161 9.62 -14.29 -0.40
C MET A 161 9.83 -15.62 -1.12
N ILE A 162 10.25 -16.68 -0.42
CA ILE A 162 10.42 -18.02 -1.00
C ILE A 162 9.05 -18.54 -1.43
N ASN A 163 8.05 -18.52 -0.53
CA ASN A 163 6.69 -18.94 -0.84
C ASN A 163 6.20 -18.25 -2.12
N LEU A 164 6.33 -16.92 -2.19
CA LEU A 164 5.92 -16.14 -3.36
C LEU A 164 6.66 -16.46 -4.66
N LEU A 165 7.93 -16.87 -4.59
CA LEU A 165 8.73 -17.27 -5.77
C LEU A 165 8.50 -18.73 -6.16
N THR A 166 8.07 -19.57 -5.23
CA THR A 166 7.83 -21.01 -5.44
C THR A 166 6.37 -21.34 -5.73
N THR A 167 5.42 -20.45 -5.38
CA THR A 167 4.03 -20.61 -5.77
C THR A 167 3.96 -20.49 -7.29
N PRO A 168 3.61 -21.56 -8.02
CA PRO A 168 3.39 -21.47 -9.46
C PRO A 168 2.24 -20.47 -9.71
N ASP A 169 2.20 -19.88 -10.92
CA ASP A 169 1.12 -18.98 -11.37
C ASP A 169 -0.18 -19.30 -10.64
N ILE A 170 -0.66 -18.38 -9.79
CA ILE A 170 -1.92 -18.54 -9.08
C ILE A 170 -2.98 -18.59 -10.18
N LYS A 171 -3.31 -19.80 -10.62
CA LYS A 171 -4.37 -20.04 -11.59
C LYS A 171 -5.66 -19.88 -10.82
N ILE A 172 -6.23 -18.69 -10.93
CA ILE A 172 -7.50 -18.36 -10.32
C ILE A 172 -8.55 -19.06 -11.17
N THR A 173 -9.17 -20.10 -10.61
CA THR A 173 -10.20 -20.84 -11.33
C THR A 173 -11.49 -20.04 -11.34
N LYS A 174 -12.38 -20.34 -12.30
CA LYS A 174 -13.72 -19.73 -12.29
C LYS A 174 -14.50 -20.12 -11.03
N GLU A 175 -14.24 -21.30 -10.48
CA GLU A 175 -14.80 -21.74 -9.20
C GLU A 175 -14.31 -20.88 -8.02
N ASP A 176 -13.02 -20.51 -7.97
CA ASP A 176 -12.51 -19.60 -6.94
C ASP A 176 -13.19 -18.23 -7.03
N VAL A 177 -13.47 -17.77 -8.24
CA VAL A 177 -14.08 -16.46 -8.46
C VAL A 177 -15.56 -16.48 -8.09
N GLU A 178 -16.29 -17.52 -8.46
CA GLU A 178 -17.68 -17.67 -8.02
C GLU A 178 -17.76 -17.83 -6.50
N LYS A 179 -16.79 -18.51 -5.87
CA LYS A 179 -16.69 -18.64 -4.42
C LYS A 179 -16.39 -17.31 -3.70
N PHE A 180 -15.73 -16.38 -4.38
CA PHE A 180 -15.38 -15.05 -3.87
C PHE A 180 -16.08 -13.94 -4.67
N LYS A 181 -17.24 -14.21 -5.26
CA LYS A 181 -17.97 -13.22 -6.07
C LYS A 181 -18.61 -12.14 -5.21
N ASP A 182 -19.04 -12.54 -4.02
CA ASP A 182 -19.72 -11.70 -3.03
C ASP A 182 -18.75 -11.20 -1.94
N THR A 183 -17.45 -11.46 -2.08
CA THR A 183 -16.41 -11.05 -1.11
C THR A 183 -15.21 -10.52 -1.88
N ASP A 184 -14.53 -9.49 -1.38
CA ASP A 184 -13.29 -9.04 -2.01
C ASP A 184 -12.26 -10.20 -2.05
N LEU A 185 -11.99 -10.75 -3.25
CA LEU A 185 -11.02 -11.82 -3.48
C LEU A 185 -9.65 -11.48 -2.88
N LEU A 186 -9.25 -10.22 -2.92
CA LEU A 186 -8.00 -9.78 -2.34
C LEU A 186 -8.07 -9.86 -0.81
N ALA A 187 -9.19 -9.48 -0.19
CA ALA A 187 -9.40 -9.66 1.24
C ALA A 187 -9.40 -11.14 1.66
N ALA A 188 -9.97 -12.04 0.85
CA ALA A 188 -9.96 -13.48 1.11
C ALA A 188 -8.53 -14.06 1.09
N LEU A 189 -7.74 -13.72 0.08
CA LEU A 189 -6.31 -14.09 0.01
C LEU A 189 -5.52 -13.51 1.19
N MET A 190 -5.84 -12.28 1.60
CA MET A 190 -5.22 -11.65 2.77
C MET A 190 -5.59 -12.34 4.08
N ILE A 191 -6.81 -12.86 4.23
CA ILE A 191 -7.24 -13.65 5.39
C ILE A 191 -6.47 -14.99 5.45
N GLU A 192 -6.31 -15.66 4.31
CA GLU A 192 -5.53 -16.91 4.24
C GLU A 192 -4.06 -16.66 4.63
N MET A 193 -3.47 -15.58 4.11
CA MET A 193 -2.12 -15.16 4.50
C MET A 193 -2.01 -14.71 5.96
N ALA A 194 -3.08 -14.17 6.54
CA ALA A 194 -3.09 -13.70 7.92
C ALA A 194 -2.91 -14.83 8.95
N ALA A 195 -3.25 -16.08 8.60
CA ALA A 195 -3.03 -17.24 9.47
C ALA A 195 -1.54 -17.46 9.76
N ASP A 196 -0.69 -17.32 8.74
CA ASP A 196 0.76 -17.48 8.85
C ASP A 196 1.49 -16.15 9.19
N TYR A 197 0.85 -15.02 8.90
CA TYR A 197 1.42 -13.69 8.99
C TYR A 197 0.40 -12.68 9.55
N PRO A 198 0.07 -12.72 10.85
CA PRO A 198 -0.87 -11.78 11.46
C PRO A 198 -0.42 -10.31 11.31
N GLU A 199 0.89 -10.07 11.22
CA GLU A 199 1.45 -8.73 10.98
C GLU A 199 1.06 -8.15 9.60
N LEU A 200 0.76 -9.00 8.60
CA LEU A 200 0.26 -8.56 7.30
C LEU A 200 -1.16 -8.02 7.42
N ARG A 201 -2.03 -8.68 8.20
CA ARG A 201 -3.40 -8.24 8.43
C ARG A 201 -3.44 -6.87 9.11
N GLU A 202 -2.65 -6.69 10.16
CA GLU A 202 -2.57 -5.42 10.89
C GLU A 202 -2.25 -4.27 9.95
N VAL A 203 -1.23 -4.43 9.09
CA VAL A 203 -0.77 -3.33 8.23
C VAL A 203 -1.64 -3.12 6.99
N ILE A 204 -2.14 -4.19 6.36
CA ILE A 204 -2.86 -4.12 5.06
C ILE A 204 -4.36 -3.87 5.26
N VAL A 205 -4.93 -4.34 6.36
CA VAL A 205 -6.35 -4.17 6.68
C VAL A 205 -6.51 -3.13 7.78
N ASP A 206 -6.11 -3.43 9.02
CA ASP A 206 -6.51 -2.62 10.18
C ASP A 206 -5.95 -1.18 10.15
N GLU A 207 -4.66 -1.01 9.83
CA GLU A 207 -4.08 0.34 9.64
C GLU A 207 -4.69 1.07 8.45
N ARG A 208 -5.07 0.33 7.41
CA ARG A 208 -5.65 0.90 6.20
C ARG A 208 -7.06 1.39 6.47
N ASP A 209 -7.84 0.64 7.25
CA ASP A 209 -9.17 1.05 7.74
C ASP A 209 -9.08 2.35 8.53
N LYS A 210 -8.12 2.47 9.45
CA LYS A 210 -7.89 3.73 10.20
C LYS A 210 -7.58 4.90 9.27
N TYR A 211 -6.72 4.69 8.28
CA TYR A 211 -6.34 5.71 7.32
C TYR A 211 -7.52 6.15 6.44
N LEU A 212 -8.30 5.18 5.93
CA LEU A 212 -9.51 5.44 5.14
C LEU A 212 -10.57 6.17 5.97
N THR A 213 -10.83 5.70 7.19
CA THR A 213 -11.78 6.31 8.14
C THR A 213 -11.44 7.77 8.37
N TYR A 214 -10.18 8.09 8.66
CA TYR A 214 -9.76 9.48 8.88
C TYR A 214 -9.99 10.37 7.65
N ASN A 215 -9.70 9.87 6.44
CA ASN A 215 -9.97 10.65 5.22
C ASN A 215 -11.47 10.81 4.95
N LEU A 216 -12.31 9.82 5.31
CA LEU A 216 -13.77 9.96 5.26
C LEU A 216 -14.27 11.01 6.28
N GLN A 217 -13.76 11.00 7.51
CA GLN A 217 -14.09 12.03 8.53
C GLN A 217 -13.72 13.42 8.02
N LYS A 218 -12.51 13.58 7.48
CA LYS A 218 -12.04 14.83 6.91
C LYS A 218 -12.92 15.31 5.75
N SER A 219 -13.32 14.41 4.84
CA SER A 219 -14.25 14.72 3.75
C SER A 219 -15.65 15.06 4.26
N ALA A 220 -16.08 14.49 5.38
CA ALA A 220 -17.30 14.84 6.09
C ALA A 220 -17.15 16.14 6.92
N GLY A 221 -16.05 16.89 6.77
CA GLY A 221 -15.88 18.21 7.37
C GLY A 221 -15.50 18.20 8.85
N PHE A 222 -14.99 17.09 9.39
CA PHE A 222 -14.53 17.02 10.77
C PHE A 222 -13.26 16.18 10.97
N VAL A 223 -12.54 16.45 12.05
CA VAL A 223 -11.48 15.57 12.55
C VAL A 223 -11.48 15.53 14.07
N ILE A 224 -10.97 14.44 14.63
CA ILE A 224 -10.67 14.32 16.07
C ILE A 224 -9.20 14.69 16.24
N GLU A 225 -8.93 15.72 17.04
CA GLU A 225 -7.58 16.15 17.38
C GLU A 225 -6.96 15.23 18.43
N SER A 226 -5.66 15.40 18.63
CA SER A 226 -4.82 14.59 19.53
C SER A 226 -5.28 14.54 21.00
N ASN A 227 -6.02 15.55 21.44
CA ASN A 227 -6.55 15.68 22.80
C ASN A 227 -7.96 15.09 22.95
N GLY A 228 -8.52 14.49 21.89
CA GLY A 228 -9.90 14.02 21.84
C GLY A 228 -10.92 15.12 21.50
N ASP A 229 -10.47 16.38 21.34
CA ASP A 229 -11.36 17.45 20.91
C ASP A 229 -11.72 17.29 19.46
N LEU A 230 -12.91 17.80 19.13
CA LEU A 230 -13.52 17.62 17.84
C LEU A 230 -13.51 18.95 17.09
N THR A 231 -12.76 18.99 15.99
CA THR A 231 -12.65 20.20 15.16
C THR A 231 -13.54 20.06 13.93
N ASN A 232 -14.51 20.96 13.84
CA ASN A 232 -15.23 21.21 12.60
C ASN A 232 -14.30 21.94 11.63
N LEU A 233 -13.99 21.31 10.51
CA LEU A 233 -13.15 21.88 9.46
C LEU A 233 -13.92 22.87 8.59
N THR A 234 -15.24 22.81 8.61
CA THR A 234 -16.11 23.63 7.74
C THR A 234 -17.17 24.39 8.54
N PRO A 235 -16.83 25.54 9.15
CA PRO A 235 -17.81 26.37 9.85
C PRO A 235 -18.91 26.96 8.94
N ASN A 236 -18.63 27.10 7.64
CA ASN A 236 -19.46 27.86 6.69
C ASN A 236 -20.16 27.02 5.60
N PHE A 237 -19.86 25.73 5.46
CA PHE A 237 -20.35 24.90 4.34
C PHE A 237 -21.53 23.98 4.70
N GLY A 238 -22.00 24.02 5.94
CA GLY A 238 -23.09 23.14 6.41
C GLY A 238 -22.72 21.64 6.37
N PRO A 239 -23.67 20.76 6.74
CA PRO A 239 -23.50 19.31 6.66
C PRO A 239 -23.18 18.86 5.23
N GLN A 240 -22.14 18.04 5.10
CA GLN A 240 -21.68 17.43 3.84
C GLN A 240 -22.32 16.06 3.60
N VAL A 241 -22.59 15.75 2.34
CA VAL A 241 -22.93 14.42 1.84
C VAL A 241 -21.71 13.82 1.15
N VAL A 242 -21.20 12.71 1.70
CA VAL A 242 -20.00 12.03 1.19
C VAL A 242 -20.36 10.63 0.71
N VAL A 243 -19.78 10.18 -0.40
CA VAL A 243 -19.82 8.78 -0.82
C VAL A 243 -18.42 8.19 -0.72
N GLY A 244 -18.23 7.17 0.10
CA GLY A 244 -16.97 6.42 0.21
C GLY A 244 -17.06 5.12 -0.57
N ILE A 245 -16.14 4.89 -1.51
CA ILE A 245 -16.09 3.67 -2.33
C ILE A 245 -14.88 2.86 -1.92
N VAL A 246 -15.15 1.75 -1.26
CA VAL A 246 -14.13 0.91 -0.62
C VAL A 246 -14.39 -0.56 -0.92
N GLY A 247 -13.38 -1.40 -0.78
CA GLY A 247 -13.51 -2.85 -0.82
C GLY A 247 -14.39 -3.34 0.34
N LEU A 248 -15.19 -4.38 0.10
CA LEU A 248 -16.07 -4.98 1.13
C LEU A 248 -15.32 -5.35 2.41
N GLY A 249 -14.05 -5.74 2.31
CA GLY A 249 -13.20 -6.07 3.46
C GLY A 249 -12.95 -4.92 4.43
N HIS A 250 -13.12 -3.67 4.01
CA HIS A 250 -12.83 -2.48 4.80
C HIS A 250 -14.08 -1.90 5.52
N ILE A 251 -15.28 -2.29 5.10
CA ILE A 251 -16.55 -1.74 5.62
C ILE A 251 -16.66 -1.89 7.15
N ALA A 252 -16.44 -3.11 7.65
CA ALA A 252 -16.56 -3.41 9.07
C ALA A 252 -15.54 -2.62 9.91
N GLY A 253 -14.30 -2.52 9.44
CA GLY A 253 -13.26 -1.76 10.13
C GLY A 253 -13.57 -0.26 10.15
N ILE A 254 -13.97 0.31 9.03
CA ILE A 254 -14.35 1.74 8.95
C ILE A 254 -15.51 2.05 9.89
N LYS A 255 -16.54 1.19 9.93
CA LYS A 255 -17.69 1.35 10.84
C LYS A 255 -17.26 1.32 12.30
N ASN A 256 -16.37 0.38 12.68
CA ASN A 256 -15.84 0.28 14.03
C ASN A 256 -15.00 1.50 14.43
N TYR A 257 -14.29 2.09 13.48
CA TYR A 257 -13.40 3.22 13.70
C TYR A 257 -14.09 4.59 13.55
N TRP A 258 -15.31 4.63 13.02
CA TRP A 258 -16.03 5.88 12.76
C TRP A 258 -16.19 6.72 14.02
N GLN A 259 -15.75 7.99 13.95
CA GLN A 259 -15.73 8.93 15.09
C GLN A 259 -14.86 8.50 16.29
N THR A 260 -13.91 7.59 16.09
CA THR A 260 -12.93 7.21 17.13
C THR A 260 -11.50 7.56 16.73
N ILE A 261 -11.23 7.70 15.44
CA ILE A 261 -9.87 7.88 14.93
C ILE A 261 -9.46 9.34 14.95
N SER A 262 -8.36 9.59 15.67
CA SER A 262 -7.72 10.88 15.75
C SER A 262 -6.67 11.10 14.66
N LYS A 263 -6.30 12.36 14.48
CA LYS A 263 -5.19 12.75 13.61
C LYS A 263 -3.86 12.08 14.00
N ASN A 264 -3.63 11.86 15.30
CA ASN A 264 -2.40 11.22 15.77
C ASN A 264 -2.30 9.77 15.33
N ASP A 265 -3.39 9.01 15.45
CA ASP A 265 -3.44 7.60 15.04
C ASP A 265 -3.02 7.44 13.57
N VAL A 266 -3.45 8.38 12.74
CA VAL A 266 -3.15 8.39 11.30
C VAL A 266 -1.71 8.82 11.02
N LEU A 267 -1.19 9.81 11.76
CA LEU A 267 0.20 10.25 11.63
C LEU A 267 1.20 9.16 12.01
N GLU A 268 0.86 8.27 12.94
CA GLU A 268 1.70 7.13 13.33
C GLU A 268 1.76 6.06 12.24
N ILE A 269 0.61 5.73 11.64
CA ILE A 269 0.51 4.72 10.57
C ILE A 269 0.89 5.25 9.19
N ALA A 270 1.02 6.58 9.04
CA ALA A 270 1.57 7.24 7.85
C ALA A 270 3.11 7.29 7.83
N LYS A 271 3.76 7.11 9.00
CA LYS A 271 5.23 7.02 9.09
C LYS A 271 5.70 5.59 8.82
N ILE A 272 6.93 5.43 8.36
CA ILE A 272 7.54 4.10 8.25
C ILE A 272 8.23 3.81 9.59
N PRO A 273 7.89 2.73 10.31
CA PRO A 273 8.50 2.46 11.60
C PRO A 273 9.99 2.13 11.40
N PRO A 274 10.84 2.45 12.39
CA PRO A 274 12.26 2.19 12.29
C PRO A 274 12.51 0.68 12.15
N GLN A 275 13.40 0.31 11.22
CA GLN A 275 13.75 -1.11 11.02
C GLN A 275 14.26 -1.75 12.32
N SER A 276 13.89 -3.02 12.51
CA SER A 276 14.31 -3.82 13.65
C SER A 276 15.84 -3.80 13.85
N ARG A 277 16.30 -3.88 15.11
CA ARG A 277 17.73 -3.86 15.45
C ARG A 277 18.52 -4.97 14.73
N SER A 278 17.90 -6.14 14.52
CA SER A 278 18.47 -7.26 13.77
C SER A 278 18.72 -6.91 12.30
N SER A 279 17.80 -6.21 11.63
CA SER A 279 17.99 -5.73 10.25
C SER A 279 19.17 -4.76 10.13
N LYS A 280 19.37 -3.88 11.13
CA LYS A 280 20.53 -2.98 11.19
C LYS A 280 21.85 -3.76 11.35
N ILE A 281 21.88 -4.74 12.26
CA ILE A 281 23.06 -5.58 12.49
C ILE A 281 23.40 -6.38 11.23
N ILE A 282 22.42 -7.01 10.58
CA ILE A 282 22.63 -7.77 9.34
C ILE A 282 23.21 -6.90 8.23
N LYS A 283 22.72 -5.67 8.05
CA LYS A 283 23.30 -4.73 7.06
C LYS A 283 24.76 -4.42 7.35
N ILE A 284 25.12 -4.25 8.63
CA ILE A 284 26.51 -4.06 9.04
C ILE A 284 27.32 -5.32 8.74
N VAL A 285 26.83 -6.51 9.11
CA VAL A 285 27.49 -7.80 8.86
C VAL A 285 27.72 -8.02 7.37
N ILE A 286 26.72 -7.81 6.52
CA ILE A 286 26.85 -7.94 5.06
C ILE A 286 27.88 -6.95 4.53
N LYS A 287 27.85 -5.68 4.96
CA LYS A 287 28.80 -4.66 4.50
C LYS A 287 30.24 -5.00 4.92
N VAL A 288 30.43 -5.45 6.15
CA VAL A 288 31.73 -5.90 6.67
C VAL A 288 32.19 -7.15 5.92
N SER A 289 31.33 -8.15 5.76
CA SER A 289 31.63 -9.40 5.04
C SER A 289 32.02 -9.14 3.59
N SER A 290 31.31 -8.26 2.89
CA SER A 290 31.65 -7.87 1.52
C SER A 290 33.00 -7.15 1.45
N CYS A 291 33.30 -6.25 2.39
CA CYS A 291 34.63 -5.64 2.50
C CYS A 291 35.72 -6.69 2.76
N CYS A 292 35.50 -7.63 3.68
CA CYS A 292 36.43 -8.70 3.99
C CYS A 292 36.70 -9.60 2.77
N LEU A 293 35.66 -9.96 2.01
CA LEU A 293 35.78 -10.74 0.78
C LEU A 293 36.56 -10.01 -0.31
N LEU A 294 36.34 -8.69 -0.46
CA LEU A 294 37.10 -7.87 -1.40
C LEU A 294 38.58 -7.79 -1.02
N ILE A 295 38.89 -7.54 0.27
CA ILE A 295 40.27 -7.50 0.77
C ILE A 295 40.94 -8.87 0.57
N TRP A 296 40.24 -9.95 0.89
CA TRP A 296 40.74 -11.31 0.67
C TRP A 296 40.99 -11.60 -0.81
N GLY A 297 40.06 -11.24 -1.69
CA GLY A 297 40.20 -11.41 -3.15
C GLY A 297 41.40 -10.64 -3.70
N VAL A 298 41.57 -9.37 -3.30
CA VAL A 298 42.72 -8.54 -3.70
C VAL A 298 44.04 -9.13 -3.19
N SER A 299 44.05 -9.71 -1.97
CA SER A 299 45.24 -10.35 -1.41
C SER A 299 45.71 -11.61 -2.15
N LYS A 300 44.84 -12.19 -3.00
CA LYS A 300 45.14 -13.38 -3.82
C LYS A 300 45.56 -13.05 -5.24
N ILE A 301 45.53 -11.78 -5.66
CA ILE A 301 46.00 -11.36 -6.98
C ILE A 301 47.55 -11.42 -7.00
N PRO A 302 48.16 -12.26 -7.85
CA PRO A 302 49.62 -12.35 -7.93
C PRO A 302 50.21 -10.99 -8.36
N GLY A 303 51.15 -10.48 -7.59
CA GLY A 303 51.78 -9.16 -7.79
C GLY A 303 51.31 -8.06 -6.83
N VAL A 304 50.18 -8.25 -6.13
CA VAL A 304 49.71 -7.30 -5.10
C VAL A 304 50.35 -7.66 -3.76
N LYS A 305 51.24 -6.80 -3.23
CA LYS A 305 51.82 -7.00 -1.89
C LYS A 305 50.74 -6.75 -0.83
N PRO A 306 50.61 -7.61 0.19
CA PRO A 306 49.63 -7.39 1.25
C PRO A 306 49.90 -6.05 1.95
N LEU A 307 48.84 -5.28 2.26
CA LEU A 307 48.93 -3.96 2.89
C LEU A 307 49.80 -3.95 4.17
N SER A 308 49.80 -5.04 4.93
CA SER A 308 50.66 -5.21 6.10
C SER A 308 52.16 -5.13 5.78
N LYS A 309 52.59 -5.62 4.61
CA LYS A 309 53.99 -5.50 4.14
C LYS A 309 54.33 -4.11 3.62
N MET A 310 53.36 -3.37 3.07
CA MET A 310 53.58 -1.97 2.65
C MET A 310 53.69 -1.04 3.85
N ALA A 311 52.84 -1.20 4.87
CA ALA A 311 52.90 -0.43 6.11
C ALA A 311 54.18 -0.70 6.90
N TYR A 312 54.59 -1.98 7.03
CA TYR A 312 55.87 -2.34 7.64
C TYR A 312 57.06 -1.71 6.90
N ASN A 313 57.07 -1.79 5.56
CA ASN A 313 58.15 -1.21 4.76
C ASN A 313 58.21 0.32 4.86
N ALA A 314 57.06 1.01 4.93
CA ALA A 314 57.00 2.47 5.08
C ALA A 314 57.53 2.95 6.45
N VAL A 315 57.24 2.20 7.52
CA VAL A 315 57.77 2.48 8.86
C VAL A 315 59.28 2.21 8.92
N THR A 316 59.76 1.12 8.31
CA THR A 316 61.20 0.81 8.28
C THR A 316 62.00 1.73 7.36
N THR A 317 61.44 2.19 6.23
CA THR A 317 62.14 3.14 5.33
C THR A 317 62.10 4.58 5.83
N GLY A 318 61.03 4.99 6.54
CA GLY A 318 60.96 6.29 7.21
C GLY A 318 61.98 6.46 8.35
N HIS A 319 62.44 5.37 8.97
CA HIS A 319 63.54 5.41 9.95
C HIS A 319 64.94 5.49 9.32
N VAL A 320 65.12 5.04 8.08
CA VAL A 320 66.44 5.04 7.40
C VAL A 320 66.75 6.39 6.76
N GLN A 321 65.75 7.18 6.37
CA GLN A 321 65.95 8.50 5.77
C GLN A 321 66.13 9.65 6.78
N GLY A 322 65.93 9.42 8.07
CA GLY A 322 66.03 10.44 9.12
C GLY A 322 67.44 10.64 9.73
N GLN A 323 68.46 9.88 9.32
CA GLN A 323 69.78 9.90 9.96
C GLN A 323 70.97 10.38 9.11
N PHE A 324 70.76 10.91 7.89
CA PHE A 324 71.88 11.36 7.03
C PHE A 324 71.85 12.84 6.63
N THR A 325 71.45 13.73 7.55
CA THR A 325 71.65 15.19 7.38
C THR A 325 72.13 15.84 8.67
N ARG A 326 73.36 15.50 9.09
CA ARG A 326 74.20 16.35 9.95
C ARG A 326 75.65 15.90 9.79
N ILE A 327 76.55 16.87 9.59
CA ILE A 327 78.03 16.79 9.54
C ILE A 327 78.62 16.61 8.13
N LEU A 328 78.69 17.69 7.35
CA LEU A 328 79.88 18.55 7.15
C LEU A 328 79.52 19.70 6.21
#